data_AF-A0A0A0BTP8-F1
#
_entry.id   AF-A0A0A0BTP8-F1
#
_cell.length_a   1.000
_cell.length_b   1.000
_cell.length_c   1.000
_cell.angle_alpha   90.00
_cell.angle_beta   90.00
_cell.angle_gamma   90.00
#
_symmetry.space_group_name_H-M   'P 1'
#
loop_
_entity.id
_entity.type
_entity.pdbx_description
1 polymer ?
#
loop_
_entity_poly.entity_id
_entity_poly.type
_entity_poly.pdbx_seq_one_letter_code
_entity_poly.pdbx_strand_id
1 'polypeptide(L)' 'MWDLLARSAPALADWAAYFAGGARERAAVEASRAVVSTDRADAVVVAAEDFQDAVRRFLVAPDVPRAG' A
#
# COMPACT_ATOMS: atom_id res chain seq x y z
N MET A 1 -0.77 -9.85 -5.30
CA MET A 1 0.31 -8.92 -5.73
C MET A 1 1.01 -8.34 -4.52
N TRP A 2 0.26 -7.73 -3.60
CA TRP A 2 0.77 -7.21 -2.33
C TRP A 2 1.45 -8.25 -1.43
N ASP A 3 1.16 -9.54 -1.60
CA ASP A 3 1.77 -10.61 -0.81
C ASP A 3 3.28 -10.75 -1.00
N LEU A 4 3.83 -10.31 -2.14
CA LEU A 4 5.28 -10.27 -2.33
C LEU A 4 5.91 -9.19 -1.45
N LEU A 5 5.31 -8.00 -1.41
CA LEU A 5 5.78 -6.89 -0.59
C LEU A 5 5.81 -7.26 0.90
N ALA A 6 4.75 -7.89 1.40
CA ALA A 6 4.69 -8.34 2.80
C ALA A 6 5.81 -9.35 3.16
N ARG A 7 6.27 -10.14 2.18
CA ARG A 7 7.34 -11.12 2.35
C ARG A 7 8.74 -10.51 2.19
N SER A 8 8.93 -9.63 1.21
CA SER A 8 10.24 -9.05 0.89
C SER A 8 10.60 -7.85 1.77
N ALA A 9 9.60 -7.11 2.24
CA ALA A 9 9.76 -5.97 3.15
C ALA A 9 8.70 -6.04 4.27
N PRO A 10 8.89 -6.90 5.29
CA PRO A 10 7.93 -7.05 6.38
C PRO A 10 7.62 -5.75 7.12
N ALA A 11 8.55 -4.79 7.14
CA ALA A 11 8.34 -3.46 7.70
C ALA A 11 7.26 -2.63 6.97
N LEU A 12 6.85 -3.05 5.75
CA LEU A 12 5.80 -2.44 4.95
C LEU A 12 4.54 -3.33 4.85
N ALA A 13 4.42 -4.38 5.68
CA ALA A 13 3.32 -5.35 5.59
C ALA A 13 1.95 -4.72 5.85
N ASP A 14 1.85 -3.72 6.73
CA ASP A 14 0.58 -3.03 7.00
C ASP A 14 0.06 -2.30 5.76
N TRP A 15 0.97 -1.70 4.97
CA TRP A 15 0.62 -1.10 3.67
C TRP A 15 0.17 -2.15 2.66
N ALA A 16 0.84 -3.31 2.62
CA ALA A 16 0.43 -4.42 1.77
C ALA A 16 -1.00 -4.89 2.10
N ALA A 17 -1.34 -5.00 3.38
CA ALA A 17 -2.68 -5.35 3.84
C ALA A 17 -3.71 -4.26 3.49
N TYR A 18 -3.39 -2.99 3.73
CA TYR A 18 -4.25 -1.85 3.40
C TYR A 18 -4.67 -1.85 1.93
N PHE A 19 -3.71 -1.91 0.99
CA PHE A 19 -4.03 -1.85 -0.44
C PHE A 19 -4.66 -3.14 -0.97
N ALA A 20 -4.33 -4.30 -0.39
CA ALA A 20 -5.01 -5.55 -0.69
C ALA A 20 -6.50 -5.49 -0.28
N GLY A 21 -6.80 -4.91 0.88
CA GLY A 21 -8.18 -4.72 1.36
C GLY A 21 -9.05 -3.90 0.41
N GLY A 22 -8.47 -2.91 -0.28
CA GLY A 22 -9.18 -2.08 -1.27
C GLY A 22 -9.45 -2.74 -2.63
N ALA A 23 -9.03 -4.01 -2.85
CA ALA A 23 -9.12 -4.64 -4.17
C ALA A 23 -10.55 -4.81 -4.68
N ARG A 24 -11.50 -5.18 -3.81
CA ARG A 24 -12.92 -5.32 -4.20
C ARG A 24 -13.57 -3.98 -4.56
N GLU A 25 -13.25 -2.93 -3.80
CA GLU A 25 -13.76 -1.57 -4.06
C GLU A 25 -13.28 -1.08 -5.42
N ARG A 26 -11.96 -1.18 -5.71
CA ARG A 26 -11.41 -0.84 -7.03
C ARG A 26 -12.06 -1.63 -8.16
N ALA A 27 -12.19 -2.95 -8.01
CA ALA A 27 -12.83 -3.78 -9.04
C ALA A 27 -14.32 -3.44 -9.26
N ALA A 28 -15.03 -2.98 -8.23
CA ALA A 28 -16.40 -2.51 -8.38
C ALA A 28 -16.48 -1.16 -9.09
N VAL A 29 -15.58 -0.23 -8.77
CA VAL A 29 -15.46 1.08 -9.43
C VAL A 29 -15.06 0.92 -10.90
N GLU A 30 -14.04 0.11 -11.21
CA GLU A 30 -13.58 -0.18 -12.58
C GLU A 30 -14.68 -0.81 -13.45
N ALA A 31 -15.55 -1.62 -12.83
CA ALA A 31 -16.70 -2.22 -13.48
C ALA A 31 -17.93 -1.28 -13.54
N SER A 32 -17.80 -0.02 -13.12
CA SER A 32 -18.90 0.95 -13.00
C SER A 32 -20.08 0.46 -12.14
N ARG A 33 -19.80 -0.43 -11.18
CA ARG A 33 -20.77 -1.00 -10.24
C ARG A 33 -20.81 -0.29 -8.89
N ALA A 34 -19.87 0.61 -8.65
CA ALA A 34 -19.81 1.43 -7.46
C ALA A 34 -19.26 2.81 -7.80
N VAL A 35 -19.69 3.81 -7.04
CA VAL A 35 -19.11 5.16 -7.00
C VAL A 35 -18.66 5.37 -5.55
N VAL A 36 -17.43 5.84 -5.37
CA VAL A 36 -16.90 6.22 -4.05
C VAL A 36 -17.13 7.70 -3.82
N SER A 37 -17.28 8.11 -2.55
CA SER A 37 -17.32 9.54 -2.21
C SER A 37 -15.98 10.21 -2.52
N THR A 38 -16.01 11.53 -2.72
CA THR A 38 -14.78 12.34 -2.89
C THR A 38 -13.84 12.13 -1.70
N ASP A 39 -14.35 12.21 -0.47
CA ASP A 39 -13.54 12.00 0.74
C ASP A 39 -12.86 10.63 0.76
N ARG A 40 -13.54 9.58 0.29
CA ARG A 40 -12.96 8.24 0.21
C ARG A 40 -11.89 8.16 -0.86
N ALA A 41 -12.11 8.78 -2.01
CA ALA A 41 -11.11 8.87 -3.07
C ALA A 41 -9.85 9.61 -2.57
N ASP A 42 -10.04 10.77 -1.95
CA ASP A 42 -8.95 11.58 -1.39
C ASP A 42 -8.16 10.81 -0.32
N ALA A 43 -8.85 10.11 0.58
CA ALA A 43 -8.20 9.28 1.60
C ALA A 43 -7.30 8.18 1.00
N VAL A 44 -7.70 7.59 -0.14
CA VAL A 44 -6.87 6.58 -0.83
C VAL A 44 -5.66 7.23 -1.50
N VAL A 45 -5.79 8.44 -2.05
CA VAL A 45 -4.66 9.18 -2.62
C VAL A 45 -3.65 9.54 -1.52
N VAL A 46 -4.11 10.11 -0.41
CA VAL A 46 -3.26 10.44 0.74
C VAL A 46 -2.52 9.20 1.25
N ALA A 47 -3.24 8.07 1.40
CA ALA A 47 -2.61 6.81 1.82
C ALA A 47 -1.55 6.31 0.81
N ALA A 48 -1.75 6.54 -0.49
CA ALA A 48 -0.76 6.19 -1.51
C ALA A 48 0.50 7.07 -1.42
N GLU A 49 0.35 8.35 -1.13
CA GLU A 49 1.47 9.29 -0.91
C GLU A 49 2.26 8.91 0.36
N ASP A 50 1.57 8.63 1.46
CA ASP A 50 2.18 8.17 2.71
C ASP A 50 2.95 6.86 2.52
N PHE A 51 2.40 5.93 1.73
CA PHE A 51 3.10 4.71 1.37
C PHE A 51 4.38 4.99 0.57
N GLN A 52 4.34 5.89 -0.42
CA GLN A 52 5.55 6.27 -1.17
C GLN A 52 6.62 6.86 -0.26
N ASP A 53 6.25 7.69 0.71
CA ASP A 53 7.18 8.23 1.70
C ASP A 53 7.74 7.14 2.61
N ALA A 54 6.91 6.19 3.05
CA ALA A 54 7.37 5.03 3.82
C ALA A 54 8.38 4.18 3.02
N VAL A 55 8.12 3.95 1.73
CA VAL A 55 9.06 3.24 0.82
C VAL A 55 10.37 4.02 0.68
N ARG A 56 10.32 5.33 0.43
CA ARG A 56 11.53 6.17 0.32
C ARG A 56 12.36 6.09 1.60
N ARG A 57 11.73 6.21 2.77
CA ARG A 57 12.42 6.08 4.07
C ARG A 57 13.02 4.68 4.26
N PHE A 58 12.28 3.64 3.89
CA PHE A 58 12.75 2.25 3.97
C PHE A 58 14.00 2.01 3.11
N LEU A 59 14.04 2.56 1.89
CA LEU A 59 15.17 2.39 0.97
C LEU A 59 16.42 3.19 1.35
N VAL A 60 16.26 4.27 2.13
CA VAL A 60 17.38 5.13 2.58
C VAL A 60 17.93 4.67 3.94
N ALA A 61 17.22 3.80 4.65
CA ALA A 61 17.71 3.23 5.90
C ALA A 61 18.99 2.40 5.64
N PRO A 62 20.05 2.56 6.45
CA PRO A 62 21.30 1.82 6.25
C PRO A 62 21.03 0.31 6.35
N ASP A 63 21.61 -0.46 5.41
CA ASP A 63 21.58 -1.91 5.43
C ASP A 63 22.28 -2.39 6.72
N VAL A 64 21.50 -2.89 7.68
CA VAL A 64 22.06 -3.60 8.84
C VAL A 64 22.39 -5.01 8.36
N PRO A 65 23.67 -5.43 8.33
CA PRO A 65 24.02 -6.75 7.85
C PRO A 65 23.27 -7.81 8.66
N ARG A 66 22.55 -8.70 7.98
CA ARG A 66 21.98 -9.88 8.63
C ARG A 66 23.17 -10.76 9.02
N ALA A 67 23.39 -10.93 10.32
CA ALA A 67 24.35 -11.90 10.83
C ALA A 67 24.01 -13.27 10.21
N GLY A 68 24.99 -13.82 9.48
CA GLY A 68 24.90 -15.13 8.83
C GLY A 68 25.00 -16.29 9.81
#